data_AF-A0AAE0RE20-F1
#
_entry.id   AF-A0AAE0RE20-F1
#
_cell.length_a   1.000
_cell.length_b   1.000
_cell.length_c   1.000
_cell.angle_alpha   90.00
_cell.angle_beta   90.00
_cell.angle_gamma   90.00
#
_symmetry.space_group_name_H-M   'P 1'
#
loop_
_entity.id
_entity.type
_entity.pdbx_description
1 polymer ?
#
loop_
_entity_poly.entity_id
_entity_poly.type
_entity_poly.pdbx_seq_one_letter_code
_entity_poly.pdbx_strand_id
1 'polypeptide(L)'
;MLGSVTGLVQIDDKGDRDTDFAIWDMTDTTSSIFEIVAVYNGTKKQMETLPGMSFHWPGGSVPPDMPLCGFKNDNPVCIARTITMHQMVSIVVFFILVIIFTVTIFIYRKLKLEKELAAQLWRIFWEDLHMSNLEKVLHSAGSKLTLSLRGSNYGSLPTADGHFQVFAKTAYFKGNIVAIKFVNRKRIELTRKVLFELKHDSLMLSLSGVLQMRDVQNDHITRFIGACIDPPNICIVTEYCLRGSLQDILENESITLDWMFKYSLINDIVKGMAFLHNSVIASHGNLKSSNCVVDNRFVLKITDYGLSSFRTESSSEDAHCYYARKLWMAPELLRIGSPPASGTQKGDVYSFGIILQEVALRRGVFYIEEETLIPKV
;
A
#
# COMPACT_ATOMS: atom_id res chain seq x y z
N MET A 1 -49.76 46.17 44.40
CA MET A 1 -49.02 47.47 44.36
C MET A 1 -49.01 48.06 45.78
N LEU A 2 -47.90 48.65 46.23
CA LEU A 2 -47.85 49.28 47.56
C LEU A 2 -48.17 50.77 47.42
N GLY A 3 -49.19 51.26 48.12
CA GLY A 3 -49.55 52.68 48.16
C GLY A 3 -49.50 53.23 49.58
N SER A 4 -48.97 54.44 49.76
CA SER A 4 -49.08 55.14 51.04
C SER A 4 -50.52 55.59 51.28
N VAL A 5 -51.06 55.36 52.48
CA VAL A 5 -52.38 55.90 52.84
C VAL A 5 -52.22 57.38 53.15
N THR A 6 -52.97 58.25 52.45
CA THR A 6 -53.00 59.68 52.75
C THR A 6 -53.91 59.92 53.96
N GLY A 7 -53.33 60.30 55.11
CA GLY A 7 -54.05 60.48 56.37
C GLY A 7 -53.30 61.37 57.36
N LEU A 8 -53.84 61.51 58.57
CA LEU A 8 -53.28 62.32 59.66
C LEU A 8 -51.87 61.81 60.00
N VAL A 9 -50.85 62.69 59.98
CA VAL A 9 -49.48 62.32 60.29
C VAL A 9 -49.32 62.17 61.81
N GLN A 10 -49.07 60.96 62.29
CA GLN A 10 -48.68 60.68 63.67
C GLN A 10 -47.18 60.38 63.72
N ILE A 11 -46.52 60.91 64.75
CA ILE A 11 -45.10 60.75 64.99
C ILE A 11 -44.99 60.02 66.33
N ASP A 12 -44.17 58.97 66.38
CA ASP A 12 -43.95 58.18 67.59
C ASP A 12 -43.06 58.93 68.60
N ASP A 13 -42.92 58.38 69.81
CA ASP A 13 -42.09 58.96 70.88
C ASP A 13 -40.59 59.04 70.52
N LYS A 14 -40.16 58.46 69.39
CA LYS A 14 -38.78 58.47 68.88
C LYS A 14 -38.58 59.47 67.73
N GLY A 15 -39.64 60.16 67.30
CA GLY A 15 -39.57 61.11 66.20
C GLY A 15 -39.72 60.48 64.81
N ASP A 16 -40.04 59.17 64.73
CA ASP A 16 -40.29 58.48 63.48
C ASP A 16 -41.77 58.60 63.09
N ARG A 17 -42.06 58.65 61.79
CA ARG A 17 -43.42 58.75 61.28
C ARG A 17 -44.09 57.38 61.28
N ASP A 18 -45.20 57.25 62.00
CA ASP A 18 -46.12 56.14 61.83
C ASP A 18 -46.72 56.21 60.43
N THR A 19 -46.35 55.23 59.60
CA THR A 19 -46.75 55.16 58.19
C THR A 19 -47.70 54.00 57.97
N ASP A 20 -48.93 54.33 57.62
CA ASP A 20 -49.91 53.35 57.19
C ASP A 20 -49.75 53.08 55.70
N PHE A 21 -49.66 51.80 55.34
CA PHE A 21 -49.54 51.35 53.95
C PHE A 21 -50.78 50.57 53.55
N ALA A 22 -51.31 50.86 52.37
CA ALA A 22 -52.36 50.05 51.76
C ALA A 22 -51.75 49.18 50.67
N ILE A 23 -52.07 47.89 50.71
CA ILE A 23 -51.75 46.93 49.67
C ILE A 23 -52.93 46.85 48.73
N TRP A 24 -52.67 47.22 47.49
CA TRP A 24 -53.63 47.15 46.40
C TRP A 24 -53.42 45.85 45.64
N ASP A 25 -54.48 45.07 45.50
CA ASP A 25 -54.50 43.87 44.68
C ASP A 25 -55.60 43.96 43.63
N MET A 26 -55.47 43.21 42.55
CA MET A 26 -56.45 43.16 41.48
C MET A 26 -57.44 42.04 41.78
N THR A 27 -58.64 42.39 42.26
CA THR A 27 -59.66 41.44 42.69
C THR A 27 -60.32 40.69 41.53
N ASP A 28 -60.34 41.29 40.34
CA ASP A 28 -60.81 40.66 39.11
C ASP A 28 -59.87 40.97 37.92
N THR A 29 -59.28 39.92 37.35
CA THR A 29 -58.35 39.99 36.21
C THR A 29 -59.00 40.56 34.94
N THR A 30 -60.33 40.51 34.83
CA THR A 30 -61.06 40.97 33.64
C THR A 30 -61.39 42.45 33.67
N SER A 31 -61.61 43.03 34.86
CA SER A 31 -61.97 44.44 35.02
C SER A 31 -60.76 45.37 35.20
N SER A 32 -59.56 44.84 35.48
CA SER A 32 -58.33 45.64 35.69
C SER A 32 -58.45 46.70 36.81
N ILE A 33 -59.40 46.52 37.73
CA ILE A 33 -59.61 47.41 38.86
C ILE A 33 -58.76 46.92 40.03
N PHE A 34 -58.05 47.85 40.66
CA PHE A 34 -57.28 47.60 41.87
C PHE A 34 -58.08 48.03 43.09
N GLU A 35 -58.23 47.12 44.05
CA GLU A 35 -58.89 47.39 45.32
C GLU A 35 -57.89 47.19 46.46
N ILE A 36 -58.13 47.90 47.57
CA ILE A 36 -57.31 47.72 48.77
C ILE A 36 -57.70 46.38 49.40
N VAL A 37 -56.74 45.48 49.56
CA VAL A 37 -56.97 44.14 50.14
C VAL A 37 -56.47 44.06 51.58
N ALA A 38 -55.40 44.79 51.90
CA ALA A 38 -54.86 44.85 53.25
C ALA A 38 -54.32 46.23 53.57
N VAL A 39 -54.45 46.63 54.84
CA VAL A 39 -53.88 47.86 55.36
C VAL A 39 -52.91 47.50 56.48
N TYR A 40 -51.68 47.94 56.35
CA TYR A 40 -50.70 47.90 57.41
C TYR A 40 -50.91 49.11 58.31
N ASN A 41 -51.22 48.84 59.58
CA ASN A 41 -51.37 49.85 60.61
C ASN A 41 -50.00 50.08 61.28
N GLY A 42 -49.44 51.27 61.10
CA GLY A 42 -48.12 51.66 61.60
C GLY A 42 -48.03 51.61 63.12
N THR A 43 -49.07 52.06 63.81
CA THR A 43 -49.11 52.13 65.28
C THR A 43 -49.22 50.75 65.93
N LYS A 44 -49.98 49.82 65.32
CA LYS A 44 -50.08 48.42 65.80
C LYS A 44 -49.00 47.50 65.26
N LYS A 45 -48.24 47.93 64.25
CA LYS A 45 -47.26 47.13 63.50
C LYS A 45 -47.83 45.79 63.00
N GLN A 46 -49.09 45.81 62.59
CA GLN A 46 -49.81 44.63 62.11
C GLN A 46 -50.51 44.94 60.80
N MET A 47 -50.57 43.93 59.94
CA MET A 47 -51.33 43.98 58.70
C MET A 47 -52.76 43.49 58.99
N GLU A 48 -53.73 44.39 58.81
CA GLU A 48 -55.14 44.07 58.94
C GLU A 48 -55.71 43.85 57.52
N THR A 49 -56.19 42.64 57.24
CA THR A 49 -56.89 42.33 55.98
C THR A 49 -58.33 42.82 56.05
N LEU A 50 -58.82 43.46 55.00
CA LEU A 50 -60.22 43.90 54.97
C LEU A 50 -61.17 42.70 54.95
N PRO A 51 -62.27 42.72 55.74
CA PRO A 51 -63.18 41.59 55.84
C PRO A 51 -63.81 41.26 54.48
N GLY A 52 -63.62 40.03 54.01
CA GLY A 52 -64.13 39.55 52.73
C GLY A 52 -63.16 39.64 51.56
N MET A 53 -61.95 40.18 51.76
CA MET A 53 -60.90 40.28 50.73
C MET A 53 -59.77 39.27 50.96
N SER A 54 -59.25 38.66 49.90
CA SER A 54 -58.10 37.74 49.94
C SER A 54 -57.13 37.99 48.79
N PHE A 55 -55.84 37.81 49.01
CA PHE A 55 -54.81 37.97 47.98
C PHE A 55 -54.99 36.97 46.83
N HIS A 56 -55.01 37.47 45.59
CA HIS A 56 -55.10 36.62 44.40
C HIS A 56 -53.71 36.41 43.79
N TRP A 57 -53.14 35.22 44.03
CA TRP A 57 -51.88 34.83 43.40
C TRP A 57 -52.15 34.10 42.07
N PRO A 58 -51.56 34.52 40.94
CA PRO A 58 -51.77 33.87 39.64
C PRO A 58 -51.41 32.37 39.62
N GLY A 59 -50.54 31.91 40.52
CA GLY A 59 -50.14 30.51 40.69
C GLY A 59 -50.88 29.76 41.80
N GLY A 60 -51.95 30.33 42.36
CA GLY A 60 -52.75 29.76 43.44
C GLY A 60 -52.06 29.66 44.81
N SER A 61 -50.79 30.04 44.90
CA SER A 61 -49.98 30.02 46.12
C SER A 61 -49.02 31.19 46.16
N VAL A 62 -48.56 31.54 47.37
CA VAL A 62 -47.58 32.60 47.58
C VAL A 62 -46.29 32.22 46.83
N PRO A 63 -45.81 33.04 45.89
CA PRO A 63 -44.57 32.75 45.18
C PRO A 63 -43.39 32.78 46.17
N PRO A 64 -42.35 31.96 45.94
CA PRO A 64 -41.15 31.98 46.78
C PRO A 64 -40.43 33.33 46.69
N ASP A 65 -39.87 33.79 47.81
CA ASP A 65 -39.16 35.07 47.92
C ASP A 65 -37.99 35.23 46.93
N MET A 66 -37.45 34.11 46.44
CA MET A 66 -36.41 34.07 45.43
C MET A 66 -36.77 33.04 44.34
N PRO A 67 -36.74 33.43 43.04
CA PRO A 67 -36.96 32.49 41.95
C PRO A 67 -35.83 31.45 41.89
N LEU A 68 -36.13 30.25 41.39
CA LEU A 68 -35.18 29.11 41.35
C LEU A 68 -33.84 29.45 40.71
N CYS A 69 -33.81 30.31 39.70
CA CYS A 69 -32.58 30.74 39.03
C CYS A 69 -31.96 32.03 39.61
N GLY A 70 -32.56 32.63 40.63
CA GLY A 70 -32.23 33.97 41.14
C GLY A 70 -32.69 35.08 40.18
N PHE A 71 -32.91 36.29 40.71
CA PHE A 71 -33.41 37.42 39.92
C PHE A 71 -32.47 37.86 38.78
N LYS A 72 -31.18 37.53 38.89
CA LYS A 72 -30.14 37.81 37.88
C LYS A 72 -29.69 36.58 37.09
N ASN A 73 -30.34 35.43 37.29
CA ASN A 73 -29.97 34.16 36.66
C ASN A 73 -28.61 33.60 37.13
N ASP A 74 -28.14 34.04 38.30
CA ASP A 74 -26.81 33.72 38.85
C ASP A 74 -26.76 32.39 39.64
N ASN A 75 -27.87 31.64 39.74
CA ASN A 75 -27.89 30.40 40.51
C ASN A 75 -27.02 29.32 39.82
N PRO A 76 -26.04 28.71 40.54
CA PRO A 76 -25.14 27.69 39.99
C PRO A 76 -25.85 26.48 39.37
N VAL A 77 -27.06 26.14 39.82
CA VAL A 77 -27.86 25.03 39.25
C VAL A 77 -28.25 25.29 37.79
N CYS A 78 -28.55 26.55 37.45
CA CYS A 78 -28.92 26.96 36.10
C CYS A 78 -27.70 27.18 35.20
N ILE A 79 -26.60 27.69 35.75
CA ILE A 79 -25.33 27.90 35.04
C ILE A 79 -24.64 26.56 34.72
N ALA A 80 -24.70 25.59 35.63
CA ALA A 80 -24.10 24.26 35.40
C ALA A 80 -24.70 23.57 34.17
N ARG A 81 -26.03 23.68 33.95
CA ARG A 81 -26.71 23.07 32.78
C ARG A 81 -26.25 23.67 31.45
N THR A 82 -25.96 24.97 31.38
CA THR A 82 -25.51 25.59 30.13
C THR A 82 -24.06 25.25 29.82
N ILE A 83 -23.17 25.26 30.83
CA ILE A 83 -21.76 24.88 30.67
C ILE A 83 -21.62 23.43 30.18
N THR A 84 -22.39 22.49 30.75
CA THR A 84 -22.31 21.08 30.35
C THR A 84 -22.70 20.85 28.89
N MET A 85 -23.65 21.62 28.35
CA MET A 85 -24.07 21.48 26.96
C MET A 85 -23.00 21.97 25.98
N HIS A 86 -22.34 23.10 26.27
CA HIS A 86 -21.27 23.63 25.42
C HIS A 86 -20.02 22.74 25.44
N GLN A 87 -19.71 22.10 26.56
CA GLN A 87 -18.60 21.15 26.66
C GLN A 87 -18.85 19.88 25.83
N MET A 88 -20.06 19.32 25.90
CA MET A 88 -20.43 18.14 25.10
C MET A 88 -20.37 18.41 23.60
N VAL A 89 -20.86 19.58 23.16
CA VAL A 89 -20.78 19.99 21.75
C VAL A 89 -19.33 20.14 21.29
N SER A 90 -18.48 20.74 22.14
CA SER A 90 -17.07 20.96 21.81
C SER A 90 -16.28 19.64 21.66
N ILE A 91 -16.58 18.63 22.49
CA ILE A 91 -15.98 17.29 22.39
C ILE A 91 -16.40 16.61 21.07
N VAL A 92 -17.68 16.69 20.70
CA VAL A 92 -18.18 16.10 19.45
C VAL A 92 -17.53 16.75 18.23
N VAL A 93 -17.40 18.08 18.22
CA VAL A 93 -16.73 18.81 17.13
C VAL A 93 -15.26 18.41 17.04
N PHE A 94 -14.56 18.25 18.16
CA PHE A 94 -13.18 17.80 18.17
C PHE A 94 -13.02 16.41 17.54
N PHE A 95 -13.85 15.44 17.89
CA PHE A 95 -13.81 14.11 17.28
C PHE A 95 -14.11 14.14 15.78
N ILE A 96 -15.05 14.97 15.34
CA ILE A 96 -15.34 15.15 13.90
C ILE A 96 -14.11 15.69 13.17
N LEU A 97 -13.41 16.68 13.73
CA LEU A 97 -12.19 17.23 13.14
C LEU A 97 -11.06 16.20 13.06
N VAL A 98 -10.88 15.37 14.09
CA VAL A 98 -9.90 14.27 14.08
C VAL A 98 -10.25 13.24 13.00
N ILE A 99 -11.52 12.87 12.86
CA ILE A 99 -11.97 11.95 11.80
C ILE A 99 -11.71 12.56 10.42
N ILE A 100 -12.07 13.83 10.20
CA ILE A 100 -11.80 14.51 8.92
C ILE A 100 -10.29 14.50 8.62
N PHE A 101 -9.46 14.88 9.59
CA PHE A 101 -8.02 14.92 9.43
C PHE A 101 -7.43 13.54 9.07
N THR A 102 -7.84 12.48 9.76
CA THR A 102 -7.38 11.12 9.45
C THR A 102 -7.83 10.67 8.06
N VAL A 103 -9.09 10.93 7.67
CA VAL A 103 -9.61 10.65 6.33
C VAL A 103 -8.85 11.43 5.26
N THR A 104 -8.56 12.73 5.48
CA THR A 104 -7.77 13.55 4.56
C THR A 104 -6.36 12.99 4.39
N ILE A 105 -5.71 12.53 5.48
CA ILE A 105 -4.40 11.85 5.40
C ILE A 105 -4.51 10.56 4.57
N PHE A 106 -5.52 9.73 4.82
CA PHE A 106 -5.73 8.50 4.05
C PHE A 106 -5.96 8.76 2.56
N ILE A 107 -6.79 9.75 2.23
CA ILE A 107 -7.05 10.18 0.86
C ILE A 107 -5.77 10.76 0.24
N TYR A 108 -5.03 11.61 0.95
CA TYR A 108 -3.77 12.16 0.46
C TYR A 108 -2.74 11.06 0.18
N ARG A 109 -2.57 10.09 1.09
CA ARG A 109 -1.67 8.94 0.88
C ARG A 109 -2.11 8.11 -0.32
N LYS A 110 -3.41 7.86 -0.47
CA LYS A 110 -3.96 7.14 -1.62
C LYS A 110 -3.70 7.90 -2.93
N LEU A 111 -3.98 9.20 -2.98
CA LEU A 111 -3.75 10.03 -4.16
C LEU A 111 -2.27 10.15 -4.50
N LYS A 112 -1.39 10.26 -3.49
CA LYS A 112 0.06 10.27 -3.70
C LYS A 112 0.52 8.94 -4.32
N LEU A 113 0.05 7.81 -3.79
CA LEU A 113 0.34 6.49 -4.34
C LEU A 113 -0.17 6.35 -5.78
N GLU A 114 -1.38 6.82 -6.08
CA GLU A 114 -1.96 6.80 -7.43
C GLU A 114 -1.21 7.71 -8.41
N LYS A 115 -0.79 8.92 -7.98
CA LYS A 115 0.03 9.82 -8.79
C LYS A 115 1.40 9.23 -9.08
N GLU A 116 2.03 8.63 -8.07
CA GLU A 116 3.27 7.89 -8.29
C GLU A 116 3.01 6.73 -9.26
N LEU A 117 1.95 5.94 -9.09
CA LEU A 117 1.58 4.82 -9.98
C LEU A 117 1.39 5.28 -11.44
N ALA A 118 0.83 6.47 -11.64
CA ALA A 118 0.65 7.10 -12.95
C ALA A 118 1.96 7.64 -13.57
N ALA A 119 3.00 7.87 -12.77
CA ALA A 119 4.33 8.18 -13.28
C ALA A 119 4.95 6.89 -13.86
N GLN A 120 4.67 6.63 -15.15
CA GLN A 120 5.15 5.48 -15.91
C GLN A 120 6.67 5.56 -16.20
N LEU A 121 7.51 5.79 -15.19
CA LEU A 121 8.96 5.97 -15.34
C LEU A 121 9.70 4.71 -15.83
N TRP A 122 9.07 3.54 -15.67
CA TRP A 122 9.54 2.25 -16.18
C TRP A 122 9.20 2.02 -17.66
N ARG A 123 8.34 2.84 -18.25
CA ARG A 123 7.91 2.67 -19.64
C ARG A 123 9.03 3.15 -20.55
N ILE A 124 9.45 2.27 -21.44
CA ILE A 124 10.45 2.57 -22.47
C ILE A 124 9.71 2.60 -23.80
N PHE A 125 9.97 3.64 -24.60
CA PHE A 125 9.49 3.72 -25.97
C PHE A 125 10.40 2.87 -26.86
N TRP A 126 9.82 2.16 -27.83
CA TRP A 126 10.58 1.28 -28.70
C TRP A 126 11.63 2.05 -29.51
N GLU A 127 11.34 3.32 -29.81
CA GLU A 127 12.22 4.25 -30.52
C GLU A 127 13.50 4.58 -29.74
N ASP A 128 13.46 4.50 -28.41
CA ASP A 128 14.63 4.73 -27.54
C ASP A 128 15.60 3.53 -27.53
N LEU A 129 15.16 2.37 -28.04
CA LEU A 129 15.95 1.14 -28.11
C LEU A 129 16.63 1.05 -29.48
N HIS A 130 17.91 1.40 -29.51
CA HIS A 130 18.72 1.21 -30.71
C HIS A 130 19.20 -0.23 -30.78
N MET A 131 18.64 -1.03 -31.70
CA MET A 131 19.10 -2.40 -31.91
C MET A 131 20.58 -2.37 -32.33
N SER A 132 21.41 -3.18 -31.67
CA SER A 132 22.79 -3.39 -32.12
C SER A 132 22.77 -3.92 -33.56
N ASN A 133 23.61 -3.36 -34.44
CA ASN A 133 23.73 -3.67 -35.89
C ASN A 133 23.92 -5.17 -36.26
N LEU A 134 23.92 -6.08 -35.29
CA LEU A 134 23.98 -7.53 -35.48
C LEU A 134 22.75 -8.08 -36.24
N GLU A 135 21.61 -7.38 -36.21
CA GLU A 135 20.39 -7.77 -36.95
C GLU A 135 20.54 -7.66 -38.49
N LYS A 136 21.39 -6.76 -39.00
CA LYS A 136 21.66 -6.68 -40.46
C LYS A 136 22.38 -7.92 -40.99
N VAL A 137 23.15 -8.61 -40.14
CA VAL A 137 23.80 -9.89 -40.47
C VAL A 137 22.82 -11.06 -40.34
N LEU A 138 21.87 -10.97 -39.40
CA LEU A 138 20.88 -12.02 -39.11
C LEU A 138 19.91 -12.28 -40.28
N HIS A 139 19.51 -11.26 -41.03
CA HIS A 139 18.69 -11.43 -42.23
C HIS A 139 19.44 -12.03 -43.43
N SER A 140 20.78 -11.95 -43.44
CA SER A 140 21.63 -12.54 -44.48
C SER A 140 22.06 -13.98 -44.17
N ALA A 141 22.01 -14.41 -42.91
CA ALA A 141 22.45 -15.74 -42.46
C ALA A 141 21.27 -16.71 -42.26
N GLY A 142 20.19 -16.53 -43.02
CA GLY A 142 19.12 -17.51 -43.12
C GLY A 142 19.67 -18.87 -43.56
N SER A 143 19.17 -19.93 -42.93
CA SER A 143 19.51 -21.35 -43.15
C SER A 143 20.88 -21.83 -42.64
N LYS A 144 21.00 -22.13 -41.33
CA LYS A 144 21.70 -23.35 -40.82
C LYS A 144 21.70 -23.66 -39.30
N LEU A 145 21.04 -22.93 -38.42
CA LEU A 145 21.16 -23.16 -36.96
C LEU A 145 19.84 -23.62 -36.32
N THR A 146 19.57 -24.93 -36.42
CA THR A 146 18.36 -25.58 -35.87
C THR A 146 18.68 -26.57 -34.74
N LEU A 147 19.71 -26.32 -33.89
CA LEU A 147 20.15 -27.32 -32.90
C LEU A 147 20.35 -26.87 -31.45
N SER A 148 20.04 -25.61 -31.06
CA SER A 148 20.12 -25.20 -29.63
C SER A 148 18.78 -24.75 -29.01
N LEU A 149 17.64 -24.99 -29.67
CA LEU A 149 16.32 -24.75 -29.10
C LEU A 149 15.93 -25.84 -28.08
N ARG A 150 16.69 -25.94 -26.98
CA ARG A 150 16.32 -26.74 -25.81
C ARG A 150 15.96 -25.80 -24.65
N GLY A 151 14.81 -25.13 -24.78
CA GLY A 151 14.06 -24.54 -23.66
C GLY A 151 14.51 -23.17 -23.10
N SER A 152 15.53 -22.51 -23.67
CA SER A 152 15.90 -21.13 -23.32
C SER A 152 15.26 -20.13 -24.30
N ASN A 153 14.84 -18.96 -23.80
CA ASN A 153 14.48 -17.80 -24.65
C ASN A 153 15.73 -17.03 -25.12
N TYR A 154 16.91 -17.60 -24.88
CA TYR A 154 18.23 -17.00 -25.02
C TYR A 154 19.05 -17.98 -25.85
N GLY A 155 19.11 -17.74 -27.16
CA GLY A 155 19.94 -18.51 -28.09
C GLY A 155 21.30 -17.83 -28.25
N SER A 156 22.37 -18.60 -28.14
CA SER A 156 23.72 -18.08 -28.36
C SER A 156 24.05 -17.97 -29.85
N LEU A 157 24.48 -16.80 -30.32
CA LEU A 157 25.08 -16.63 -31.65
C LEU A 157 26.58 -16.28 -31.54
N PRO A 158 27.46 -16.99 -32.27
CA PRO A 158 28.84 -16.55 -32.44
C PRO A 158 28.88 -15.35 -33.41
N THR A 159 29.56 -14.27 -33.03
CA THR A 159 29.88 -13.16 -33.95
C THR A 159 31.00 -13.60 -34.89
N ALA A 160 30.96 -13.17 -36.16
CA ALA A 160 31.91 -13.52 -37.22
C ALA A 160 33.40 -13.21 -36.89
N ASP A 161 33.68 -12.46 -35.82
CA ASP A 161 35.01 -12.01 -35.41
C ASP A 161 35.51 -12.65 -34.09
N GLY A 162 34.84 -13.70 -33.59
CA GLY A 162 35.31 -14.51 -32.45
C GLY A 162 35.40 -13.82 -31.08
N HIS A 163 35.28 -12.48 -31.01
CA HIS A 163 35.54 -11.71 -29.80
C HIS A 163 34.33 -11.54 -28.86
N PHE A 164 33.10 -11.73 -29.33
CA PHE A 164 31.89 -11.61 -28.50
C PHE A 164 30.81 -12.62 -28.90
N GLN A 165 30.42 -13.49 -27.98
CA GLN A 165 29.26 -14.39 -28.13
C GLN A 165 28.03 -13.66 -27.57
N VAL A 166 26.98 -13.53 -28.38
CA VAL A 166 25.74 -12.87 -27.97
C VAL A 166 24.77 -13.94 -27.50
N PHE A 167 24.46 -13.92 -26.20
CA PHE A 167 23.62 -14.93 -25.54
C PHE A 167 22.14 -14.56 -25.52
N ALA A 168 21.81 -13.30 -25.83
CA ALA A 168 20.46 -12.77 -25.80
C ALA A 168 20.22 -11.75 -26.90
N LYS A 169 18.96 -11.45 -27.22
CA LYS A 169 18.67 -10.28 -28.05
C LYS A 169 19.04 -9.01 -27.27
N THR A 170 19.97 -8.22 -27.81
CA THR A 170 20.54 -7.03 -27.14
C THR A 170 20.17 -5.74 -27.85
N ALA A 171 20.14 -4.64 -27.10
CA ALA A 171 20.02 -3.29 -27.65
C ALA A 171 20.83 -2.29 -26.83
N TYR A 172 20.97 -1.07 -27.36
CA TYR A 172 21.50 0.07 -26.64
C TYR A 172 20.34 0.94 -26.14
N PHE A 173 20.33 1.18 -24.83
CA PHE A 173 19.42 2.12 -24.17
C PHE A 173 20.24 3.14 -23.39
N LYS A 174 20.11 4.42 -23.74
CA LYS A 174 20.87 5.52 -23.11
C LYS A 174 22.39 5.27 -23.03
N GLY A 175 22.95 4.66 -24.07
CA GLY A 175 24.39 4.33 -24.16
C GLY A 175 24.83 3.03 -23.47
N ASN A 176 23.93 2.31 -22.79
CA ASN A 176 24.25 1.03 -22.14
C ASN A 176 23.66 -0.15 -22.92
N ILE A 177 24.36 -1.29 -22.93
CA ILE A 177 23.85 -2.54 -23.51
C ILE A 177 22.83 -3.16 -22.56
N VAL A 178 21.65 -3.50 -23.09
CA VAL A 178 20.53 -4.08 -22.35
C VAL A 178 20.03 -5.35 -23.03
N ALA A 179 19.51 -6.28 -22.22
CA ALA A 179 18.89 -7.51 -22.68
C ALA A 179 17.40 -7.26 -22.95
N ILE A 180 16.93 -7.67 -24.13
CA ILE A 180 15.55 -7.55 -24.55
C ILE A 180 14.91 -8.94 -24.63
N LYS A 181 13.78 -9.07 -23.95
CA LYS A 181 12.93 -10.25 -24.03
C LYS A 181 11.57 -9.88 -24.60
N PHE A 182 11.27 -10.38 -25.80
CA PHE A 182 9.97 -10.16 -26.43
C PHE A 182 8.90 -10.97 -25.72
N VAL A 183 7.75 -10.35 -25.51
CA VAL A 183 6.57 -11.02 -24.96
C VAL A 183 5.61 -11.24 -26.12
N ASN A 184 5.29 -12.50 -26.39
CA ASN A 184 4.37 -12.87 -27.45
C ASN A 184 2.90 -12.62 -27.03
N ARG A 185 2.50 -11.35 -26.96
CA ARG A 185 1.12 -10.93 -26.71
C ARG A 185 0.72 -9.84 -27.69
N LYS A 186 -0.54 -9.91 -28.17
CA LYS A 186 -1.10 -8.90 -29.07
C LYS A 186 -1.35 -7.56 -28.37
N ARG A 187 -1.63 -7.61 -27.06
CA ARG A 187 -1.83 -6.44 -26.20
C ARG A 187 -1.57 -6.84 -24.75
N ILE A 188 -0.90 -5.99 -23.99
CA ILE A 188 -0.91 -6.09 -22.52
C ILE A 188 -1.92 -5.08 -22.03
N GLU A 189 -2.99 -5.55 -21.39
CA GLU A 189 -3.82 -4.67 -20.58
C GLU A 189 -3.06 -4.36 -19.30
N LEU A 190 -2.82 -3.07 -19.04
CA LEU A 190 -2.23 -2.59 -17.80
C LEU A 190 -3.24 -2.72 -16.66
N THR A 191 -3.56 -3.94 -16.26
CA THR A 191 -4.33 -4.18 -15.04
C THR A 191 -3.50 -3.70 -13.85
N ARG A 192 -4.17 -3.23 -12.78
CA ARG A 192 -3.51 -2.83 -11.53
C ARG A 192 -2.45 -3.85 -11.08
N LYS A 193 -2.73 -5.15 -11.19
CA LYS A 193 -1.79 -6.23 -10.84
C LYS A 193 -0.49 -6.21 -11.67
N VAL A 194 -0.59 -6.04 -12.99
CA VAL A 194 0.56 -5.96 -13.88
C VAL A 194 1.38 -4.70 -13.62
N LEU A 195 0.70 -3.58 -13.37
CA LEU A 195 1.34 -2.32 -13.01
C LEU A 195 2.00 -2.40 -11.63
N PHE A 196 1.40 -3.13 -10.69
CA PHE A 196 2.03 -3.44 -9.41
C PHE A 196 3.27 -4.32 -9.61
N GLU A 197 3.24 -5.39 -10.40
CA GLU A 197 4.42 -6.23 -10.69
C GLU A 197 5.56 -5.41 -11.34
N LEU A 198 5.27 -4.68 -12.43
CA LEU A 198 6.26 -3.88 -13.17
C LEU A 198 6.83 -2.71 -12.35
N LYS A 199 5.99 -2.05 -11.55
CA LYS A 199 6.43 -0.93 -10.74
C LYS A 199 7.06 -1.40 -9.43
N HIS A 200 6.68 -2.54 -8.88
CA HIS A 200 7.30 -3.10 -7.68
C HIS A 200 8.80 -3.36 -7.90
N ASP A 201 9.20 -3.82 -9.09
CA ASP A 201 10.61 -3.96 -9.47
C ASP A 201 11.35 -2.61 -9.54
N SER A 202 10.67 -1.54 -9.99
CA SER A 202 11.22 -0.17 -10.04
C SER A 202 11.15 0.57 -8.70
N LEU A 203 10.24 0.18 -7.80
CA LEU A 203 9.81 0.95 -6.63
C LEU A 203 10.14 0.25 -5.30
N MET A 204 10.79 -0.91 -5.36
CA MET A 204 11.67 -1.38 -4.29
C MET A 204 12.67 -0.29 -3.86
N LEU A 205 12.95 0.69 -4.73
CA LEU A 205 13.74 1.90 -4.43
C LEU A 205 13.02 3.00 -3.63
N SER A 206 11.68 3.02 -3.50
CA SER A 206 10.98 4.24 -3.02
C SER A 206 9.86 4.07 -1.98
N LEU A 207 9.24 2.89 -1.77
CA LEU A 207 8.06 2.77 -0.87
C LEU A 207 8.26 2.06 0.47
N SER A 208 9.46 1.59 0.83
CA SER A 208 9.69 1.09 2.20
C SER A 208 10.26 2.17 3.10
N GLY A 209 9.39 3.10 3.54
CA GLY A 209 9.72 4.11 4.56
C GLY A 209 9.98 3.57 5.98
N VAL A 210 10.22 2.26 6.14
CA VAL A 210 10.51 1.59 7.43
C VAL A 210 11.76 0.69 7.36
N LEU A 211 12.35 0.48 6.17
CA LEU A 211 13.69 -0.12 6.05
C LEU A 211 14.70 0.99 5.74
N GLN A 212 15.10 1.67 6.81
CA GLN A 212 16.20 2.61 6.83
C GLN A 212 17.48 1.94 6.30
N MET A 213 18.11 2.57 5.30
CA MET A 213 19.53 2.41 4.92
C MET A 213 19.98 1.07 4.31
N ARG A 214 19.88 0.95 2.99
CA ARG A 214 21.01 0.63 2.10
C ARG A 214 20.56 0.82 0.65
N ASP A 215 21.47 1.20 -0.23
CA ASP A 215 21.32 0.98 -1.67
C ASP A 215 21.13 -0.53 -1.93
N VAL A 216 19.89 -1.04 -1.84
CA VAL A 216 19.63 -2.47 -2.06
C VAL A 216 19.28 -2.70 -3.53
N GLN A 217 20.25 -2.41 -4.40
CA GLN A 217 20.45 -3.26 -5.56
C GLN A 217 21.10 -4.54 -5.01
N ASN A 218 20.43 -5.68 -5.14
CA ASN A 218 21.10 -6.94 -4.82
C ASN A 218 22.04 -7.28 -5.98
N ASP A 219 23.33 -7.47 -5.67
CA ASP A 219 24.32 -7.81 -6.69
C ASP A 219 24.03 -9.14 -7.41
N HIS A 220 23.20 -10.01 -6.82
CA HIS A 220 22.83 -11.35 -7.31
C HIS A 220 21.43 -11.41 -7.93
N ILE A 221 20.84 -10.26 -8.27
CA ILE A 221 19.56 -10.18 -8.99
C ILE A 221 19.69 -9.19 -10.14
N THR A 222 19.13 -9.53 -11.30
CA THR A 222 19.21 -8.65 -12.47
C THR A 222 18.39 -7.39 -12.25
N ARG A 223 18.97 -6.24 -12.58
CA ARG A 223 18.25 -4.97 -12.53
C ARG A 223 17.21 -4.88 -13.65
N PHE A 224 15.95 -4.68 -13.27
CA PHE A 224 14.90 -4.30 -14.20
C PHE A 224 15.11 -2.85 -14.65
N ILE A 225 15.12 -2.61 -15.97
CA ILE A 225 15.34 -1.27 -16.55
C ILE A 225 14.00 -0.69 -16.99
N GLY A 226 13.15 -1.49 -17.62
CA GLY A 226 11.83 -1.06 -18.05
C GLY A 226 11.14 -2.05 -18.98
N ALA A 227 10.02 -1.64 -19.56
CA ALA A 227 9.27 -2.45 -20.51
C ALA A 227 8.64 -1.58 -21.61
N CYS A 228 8.63 -2.13 -22.83
CA CYS A 228 7.84 -1.63 -23.96
C CYS A 228 6.50 -2.36 -23.97
N ILE A 229 5.42 -1.61 -23.92
CA ILE A 229 4.04 -2.14 -23.83
C ILE A 229 3.23 -1.89 -25.11
N ASP A 230 3.79 -1.11 -26.04
CA ASP A 230 3.13 -0.68 -27.25
C ASP A 230 3.25 -1.76 -28.35
N PRO A 231 2.12 -2.28 -28.88
CA PRO A 231 2.16 -3.21 -30.01
C PRO A 231 2.77 -2.54 -31.26
N PRO A 232 3.49 -3.28 -32.13
CA PRO A 232 3.72 -4.73 -32.10
C PRO A 232 4.92 -5.17 -31.24
N ASN A 233 5.73 -4.23 -30.74
CA ASN A 233 7.02 -4.51 -30.13
C ASN A 233 6.93 -4.52 -28.59
N ILE A 234 6.21 -5.50 -28.06
CA ILE A 234 6.11 -5.67 -26.62
C ILE A 234 7.34 -6.43 -26.11
N CYS A 235 8.11 -5.81 -25.22
CA CYS A 235 9.31 -6.40 -24.68
C CYS A 235 9.67 -5.92 -23.27
N ILE A 236 10.47 -6.72 -22.58
CA ILE A 236 10.98 -6.46 -21.24
C ILE A 236 12.48 -6.20 -21.38
N VAL A 237 12.94 -5.12 -20.74
CA VAL A 237 14.31 -4.63 -20.81
C VAL A 237 14.97 -4.78 -19.45
N THR A 238 16.05 -5.57 -19.41
CA THR A 238 16.83 -5.86 -18.19
C THR A 238 18.31 -5.63 -18.46
N GLU A 239 19.13 -5.57 -17.40
CA GLU A 239 20.57 -5.48 -17.58
C GLU A 239 21.13 -6.69 -18.34
N TYR A 240 22.05 -6.45 -19.28
CA TYR A 240 22.70 -7.53 -20.04
C TYR A 240 23.91 -8.08 -19.29
N CYS A 241 23.96 -9.40 -19.17
CA CYS A 241 25.05 -10.15 -18.56
C CYS A 241 25.93 -10.76 -19.67
N LEU A 242 27.17 -10.28 -19.78
CA LEU A 242 28.07 -10.58 -20.90
C LEU A 242 28.46 -12.06 -21.02
N ARG A 243 28.42 -12.83 -19.92
CA ARG A 243 28.85 -14.24 -19.90
C ARG A 243 27.70 -15.22 -20.14
N GLY A 244 26.52 -14.71 -20.47
CA GLY A 244 25.35 -15.53 -20.74
C GLY A 244 24.75 -16.13 -19.48
N SER A 245 24.02 -17.23 -19.67
CA SER A 245 23.40 -17.99 -18.59
C SER A 245 24.35 -19.02 -17.98
N LEU A 246 24.02 -19.49 -16.78
CA LEU A 246 24.72 -20.59 -16.13
C LEU A 246 24.66 -21.85 -17.02
N GLN A 247 23.55 -22.07 -17.71
CA GLN A 247 23.44 -23.17 -18.66
C GLN A 247 24.50 -23.06 -19.78
N ASP A 248 24.69 -21.88 -20.36
CA ASP A 248 25.71 -21.65 -21.40
C ASP A 248 27.14 -21.90 -20.87
N ILE A 249 27.41 -21.51 -19.63
CA ILE A 249 28.72 -21.73 -18.97
C ILE A 249 28.97 -23.22 -18.70
N LEU A 250 27.94 -23.94 -18.27
CA LEU A 250 28.04 -25.38 -18.00
C LEU A 250 28.25 -26.17 -19.30
N GLU A 251 27.60 -25.78 -20.40
CA GLU A 251 27.75 -26.42 -21.72
C GLU A 251 29.10 -26.10 -22.39
N ASN A 252 29.74 -24.98 -22.03
CA ASN A 252 31.01 -24.56 -22.64
C ASN A 252 32.24 -25.27 -22.05
N GLU A 253 32.66 -26.39 -22.65
CA GLU A 253 33.82 -27.18 -22.21
C GLU A 253 35.15 -26.40 -22.09
N SER A 254 35.31 -25.27 -22.79
CA SER A 254 36.53 -24.46 -22.71
C SER A 254 36.70 -23.74 -21.36
N ILE A 255 35.63 -23.58 -20.60
CA ILE A 255 35.66 -22.96 -19.27
C ILE A 255 35.97 -24.04 -18.25
N THR A 256 37.10 -23.93 -17.55
CA THR A 256 37.45 -24.84 -16.44
C THR A 256 36.69 -24.43 -15.18
N LEU A 257 35.72 -25.24 -14.77
CA LEU A 257 34.93 -25.03 -13.55
C LEU A 257 35.57 -25.80 -12.40
N ASP A 258 36.50 -25.18 -11.68
CA ASP A 258 37.02 -25.75 -10.43
C ASP A 258 35.97 -25.65 -9.31
N TRP A 259 36.21 -26.38 -8.21
CA TRP A 259 35.25 -26.39 -7.10
C TRP A 259 35.09 -25.03 -6.42
N MET A 260 36.14 -24.21 -6.40
CA MET A 260 36.08 -22.87 -5.83
C MET A 260 35.12 -21.99 -6.64
N PHE A 261 35.21 -22.03 -7.96
CA PHE A 261 34.35 -21.29 -8.88
C PHE A 261 32.92 -21.83 -8.91
N LYS A 262 32.73 -23.16 -8.86
CA LYS A 262 31.40 -23.76 -8.67
C LYS A 262 30.76 -23.27 -7.38
N TYR A 263 31.51 -23.26 -6.28
CA TYR A 263 31.02 -22.81 -4.99
C TYR A 263 30.64 -21.32 -5.00
N SER A 264 31.41 -20.46 -5.68
CA SER A 264 31.05 -19.04 -5.82
C SER A 264 29.72 -18.87 -6.56
N LEU A 265 29.51 -19.57 -7.68
CA LEU A 265 28.25 -19.52 -8.43
C LEU A 265 27.06 -20.03 -7.59
N ILE A 266 27.23 -21.13 -6.87
CA ILE A 266 26.19 -21.69 -5.99
C ILE A 266 25.84 -20.70 -4.88
N ASN A 267 26.85 -20.11 -4.23
CA ASN A 267 26.65 -19.14 -3.16
C ASN A 267 25.92 -17.88 -3.65
N ASP A 268 26.23 -17.42 -4.86
CA ASP A 268 25.55 -16.28 -5.48
C ASP A 268 24.06 -16.57 -5.74
N ILE A 269 23.73 -17.79 -6.22
CA ILE A 269 22.33 -18.22 -6.37
C ILE A 269 21.61 -18.20 -5.02
N VAL A 270 22.23 -18.76 -3.97
CA VAL A 270 21.64 -18.82 -2.62
C VAL A 270 21.37 -17.42 -2.09
N LYS A 271 22.29 -16.47 -2.26
CA LYS A 271 22.09 -15.06 -1.85
C LYS A 271 20.96 -14.40 -2.64
N GLY A 272 20.88 -14.62 -3.95
CA GLY A 272 19.79 -14.12 -4.79
C GLY A 272 18.43 -14.68 -4.37
N MET A 273 18.35 -15.99 -4.11
CA MET A 273 17.14 -16.65 -3.63
C MET A 273 16.72 -16.16 -2.25
N ALA A 274 17.66 -16.07 -1.31
CA ALA A 274 17.39 -15.56 0.03
C ALA A 274 16.84 -14.14 -0.01
N PHE A 275 17.34 -13.30 -0.92
CA PHE A 275 16.78 -11.98 -1.12
C PHE A 275 15.36 -12.03 -1.67
N LEU A 276 15.09 -12.81 -2.72
CA LEU A 276 13.76 -12.94 -3.31
C LEU A 276 12.73 -13.44 -2.29
N HIS A 277 13.09 -14.45 -1.49
CA HIS A 277 12.22 -15.06 -0.49
C HIS A 277 11.87 -14.13 0.67
N ASN A 278 12.78 -13.22 1.02
CA ASN A 278 12.54 -12.19 2.04
C ASN A 278 11.92 -10.90 1.48
N SER A 279 11.80 -10.80 0.15
CA SER A 279 11.14 -9.68 -0.51
C SER A 279 9.63 -9.93 -0.65
N VAL A 280 8.89 -8.90 -1.04
CA VAL A 280 7.45 -8.98 -1.31
C VAL A 280 7.12 -9.90 -2.50
N ILE A 281 8.08 -10.20 -3.38
CA ILE A 281 7.92 -11.18 -4.48
C ILE A 281 7.70 -12.59 -3.91
N ALA A 282 8.27 -12.87 -2.73
CA ALA A 282 8.19 -14.10 -1.96
C ALA A 282 8.75 -15.37 -2.63
N SER A 283 8.65 -15.55 -3.94
CA SER A 283 9.19 -16.69 -4.69
C SER A 283 9.41 -16.38 -6.17
N HIS A 284 10.35 -17.10 -6.79
CA HIS A 284 10.69 -16.94 -8.21
C HIS A 284 9.73 -17.70 -9.15
N GLY A 285 9.41 -18.95 -8.81
CA GLY A 285 8.39 -19.78 -9.46
C GLY A 285 8.74 -20.38 -10.83
N ASN A 286 9.98 -20.24 -11.29
CA ASN A 286 10.51 -20.79 -12.54
C ASN A 286 12.04 -20.66 -12.55
N LEU A 287 12.65 -21.01 -11.42
CA LEU A 287 14.10 -20.95 -11.28
C LEU A 287 14.70 -22.09 -12.11
N LYS A 288 15.70 -21.79 -12.93
CA LYS A 288 16.40 -22.76 -13.80
C LYS A 288 17.77 -22.23 -14.17
N SER A 289 18.66 -23.10 -14.66
CA SER A 289 20.02 -22.72 -15.08
C SER A 289 20.03 -21.63 -16.16
N SER A 290 19.08 -21.62 -17.10
CA SER A 290 18.94 -20.54 -18.10
C SER A 290 18.41 -19.20 -17.56
N ASN A 291 17.85 -19.17 -16.34
CA ASN A 291 17.40 -17.94 -15.66
C ASN A 291 18.41 -17.47 -14.60
N CYS A 292 19.58 -18.10 -14.54
CA CYS A 292 20.73 -17.62 -13.77
C CYS A 292 21.73 -17.08 -14.79
N VAL A 293 22.07 -15.80 -14.74
CA VAL A 293 22.95 -15.14 -15.71
C VAL A 293 24.19 -14.59 -15.03
N VAL A 294 25.30 -14.48 -15.75
CA VAL A 294 26.60 -14.13 -15.15
C VAL A 294 27.16 -12.85 -15.74
N ASP A 295 27.49 -11.91 -14.85
CA ASP A 295 28.04 -10.61 -15.23
C ASP A 295 29.51 -10.70 -15.69
N ASN A 296 30.08 -9.58 -16.13
CA ASN A 296 31.48 -9.54 -16.58
C ASN A 296 32.49 -9.93 -15.46
N ARG A 297 32.13 -9.68 -14.20
CA ARG A 297 32.95 -9.94 -13.01
C ARG A 297 32.75 -11.36 -12.47
N PHE A 298 32.04 -12.22 -13.21
CA PHE A 298 31.69 -13.57 -12.80
C PHE A 298 30.79 -13.64 -11.54
N VAL A 299 29.98 -12.61 -11.32
CA VAL A 299 28.91 -12.63 -10.31
C VAL A 299 27.65 -13.18 -10.94
N LEU A 300 27.06 -14.20 -10.34
CA LEU A 300 25.81 -14.78 -10.82
C LEU A 300 24.61 -13.97 -10.31
N LYS A 301 23.68 -13.69 -11.22
CA LYS A 301 22.45 -12.98 -10.98
C LYS A 301 21.22 -13.77 -11.41
N ILE A 302 20.17 -13.75 -10.59
CA ILE A 302 18.88 -14.35 -10.95
C ILE A 302 18.09 -13.36 -11.80
N THR A 303 17.56 -13.83 -12.93
CA THR A 303 16.73 -13.05 -13.87
C THR A 303 15.33 -13.65 -14.04
N ASP A 304 14.43 -12.95 -14.73
CA ASP A 304 13.05 -13.39 -14.97
C ASP A 304 12.24 -13.67 -13.68
N TYR A 305 12.53 -12.94 -12.60
CA TYR A 305 11.73 -12.93 -11.37
C TYR A 305 10.49 -12.01 -11.51
N GLY A 306 9.51 -12.14 -10.62
CA GLY A 306 8.41 -11.16 -10.45
C GLY A 306 7.37 -11.04 -11.58
N LEU A 307 7.65 -11.52 -12.80
CA LEU A 307 6.85 -11.28 -14.01
C LEU A 307 5.88 -12.43 -14.34
N SER A 308 5.23 -13.00 -13.32
CA SER A 308 4.36 -14.17 -13.49
C SER A 308 3.22 -13.94 -14.49
N SER A 309 2.67 -12.71 -14.54
CA SER A 309 1.60 -12.34 -15.47
C SER A 309 2.04 -12.30 -16.94
N PHE A 310 3.35 -12.11 -17.19
CA PHE A 310 3.95 -12.10 -18.54
C PHE A 310 4.38 -13.49 -19.00
N ARG A 311 4.41 -14.47 -18.08
CA ARG A 311 4.79 -15.86 -18.36
C ARG A 311 3.64 -16.71 -18.90
N THR A 312 2.39 -16.26 -18.77
CA THR A 312 1.24 -17.06 -19.20
C THR A 312 1.31 -17.30 -20.70
N GLU A 313 1.33 -18.59 -21.03
CA GLU A 313 1.68 -19.18 -22.31
C GLU A 313 0.75 -18.72 -23.44
N SER A 314 1.34 -18.42 -24.58
CA SER A 314 0.62 -18.41 -25.85
C SER A 314 0.22 -19.83 -26.19
N SER A 315 -1.03 -20.05 -26.59
CA SER A 315 -1.65 -21.35 -26.95
C SER A 315 -1.05 -22.04 -28.19
N SER A 316 0.13 -21.62 -28.64
CA SER A 316 0.80 -22.04 -29.87
C SER A 316 2.25 -22.47 -29.62
N GLU A 317 2.58 -22.94 -28.42
CA GLU A 317 3.92 -23.47 -28.13
C GLU A 317 3.98 -24.98 -28.45
N ASP A 318 5.09 -25.41 -29.06
CA ASP A 318 5.38 -26.82 -29.29
C ASP A 318 5.36 -27.60 -27.97
N ALA A 319 4.68 -28.76 -27.96
CA ALA A 319 4.54 -29.59 -26.77
C ALA A 319 5.91 -29.94 -26.12
N HIS A 320 6.95 -30.12 -26.93
CA HIS A 320 8.31 -30.36 -26.43
C HIS A 320 8.87 -29.19 -25.62
N CYS A 321 8.66 -27.95 -26.09
CA CYS A 321 9.10 -26.74 -25.39
C CYS A 321 8.34 -26.56 -24.07
N TYR A 322 7.05 -26.87 -24.07
CA TYR A 322 6.20 -26.84 -22.88
C TYR A 322 6.73 -27.77 -21.77
N TYR A 323 6.95 -29.04 -22.09
CA TYR A 323 7.46 -30.01 -21.11
C TYR A 323 8.91 -29.72 -20.69
N ALA A 324 9.77 -29.25 -21.61
CA ALA A 324 11.15 -28.91 -21.29
C ALA A 324 11.27 -27.81 -20.22
N ARG A 325 10.37 -26.83 -20.22
CA ARG A 325 10.35 -25.76 -19.19
C ARG A 325 9.98 -26.27 -17.79
N LYS A 326 9.32 -27.43 -17.70
CA LYS A 326 8.85 -28.03 -16.44
C LYS A 326 9.89 -28.92 -15.75
N LEU A 327 11.06 -29.15 -16.35
CA LEU A 327 12.09 -30.05 -15.80
C LEU A 327 12.60 -29.62 -14.41
N TRP A 328 12.67 -28.31 -14.14
CA TRP A 328 13.07 -27.77 -12.83
C TRP A 328 11.89 -27.59 -11.88
N MET A 329 10.65 -27.83 -12.32
CA MET A 329 9.46 -27.61 -11.51
C MET A 329 9.29 -28.73 -10.48
N ALA A 330 9.00 -28.34 -9.25
CA ALA A 330 8.84 -29.28 -8.15
C ALA A 330 7.63 -30.20 -8.37
N PRO A 331 7.72 -31.49 -7.99
CA PRO A 331 6.69 -32.49 -8.26
C PRO A 331 5.35 -32.15 -7.61
N GLU A 332 5.36 -31.48 -6.45
CA GLU A 332 4.15 -30.99 -5.79
C GLU A 332 3.42 -29.91 -6.62
N LEU A 333 4.15 -29.07 -7.35
CA LEU A 333 3.57 -28.07 -8.24
C LEU A 333 3.03 -28.71 -9.52
N LEU A 334 3.71 -29.75 -10.02
CA LEU A 334 3.29 -30.49 -11.22
C LEU A 334 1.99 -31.28 -11.02
N ARG A 335 1.71 -31.73 -9.79
CA ARG A 335 0.48 -32.46 -9.44
C ARG A 335 -0.74 -31.55 -9.26
N ILE A 336 -0.54 -30.24 -9.10
CA ILE A 336 -1.63 -29.28 -8.96
C ILE A 336 -2.16 -28.93 -10.35
N GLY A 337 -3.47 -29.05 -10.57
CA GLY A 337 -4.08 -28.76 -11.87
C GLY A 337 -3.92 -27.30 -12.33
N SER A 338 -3.86 -26.36 -11.39
CA SER A 338 -3.54 -24.95 -11.63
C SER A 338 -2.58 -24.43 -10.56
N PRO A 339 -1.26 -24.58 -10.75
CA PRO A 339 -0.28 -24.13 -9.77
C PRO A 339 -0.26 -22.60 -9.70
N PRO A 340 0.12 -22.02 -8.55
CA PRO A 340 0.29 -20.56 -8.43
C PRO A 340 1.32 -20.06 -9.45
N ALA A 341 0.98 -19.02 -10.21
CA ALA A 341 1.87 -18.47 -11.23
C ALA A 341 3.20 -17.90 -10.66
N SER A 342 3.20 -17.53 -9.38
CA SER A 342 4.37 -17.09 -8.61
C SER A 342 5.21 -18.25 -8.05
N GLY A 343 4.74 -19.50 -8.19
CA GLY A 343 5.32 -20.67 -7.55
C GLY A 343 5.29 -20.61 -6.03
N THR A 344 6.18 -21.36 -5.39
CA THR A 344 6.34 -21.41 -3.93
C THR A 344 7.82 -21.38 -3.56
N GLN A 345 8.15 -20.90 -2.36
CA GLN A 345 9.53 -20.90 -1.87
C GLN A 345 10.14 -22.31 -1.84
N LYS A 346 9.35 -23.32 -1.44
CA LYS A 346 9.77 -24.72 -1.44
C LYS A 346 9.99 -25.25 -2.86
N GLY A 347 9.17 -24.81 -3.82
CA GLY A 347 9.37 -25.10 -5.23
C GLY A 347 10.70 -24.55 -5.76
N ASP A 348 11.07 -23.31 -5.40
CA ASP A 348 12.37 -22.73 -5.78
C ASP A 348 13.55 -23.51 -5.17
N VAL A 349 13.42 -24.01 -3.92
CA VAL A 349 14.43 -24.84 -3.28
C VAL A 349 14.62 -26.17 -4.02
N TYR A 350 13.54 -26.78 -4.51
CA TYR A 350 13.65 -27.96 -5.38
C TYR A 350 14.36 -27.63 -6.69
N SER A 351 13.96 -26.56 -7.37
CA SER A 351 14.61 -26.11 -8.60
C SER A 351 16.11 -25.84 -8.40
N PHE A 352 16.48 -25.25 -7.27
CA PHE A 352 17.87 -25.05 -6.87
C PHE A 352 18.63 -26.37 -6.72
N GLY A 353 18.01 -27.42 -6.15
CA GLY A 353 18.60 -28.75 -6.08
C GLY A 353 18.93 -29.34 -7.44
N ILE A 354 18.08 -29.12 -8.45
CA ILE A 354 18.35 -29.52 -9.83
C ILE A 354 19.53 -28.72 -10.42
N ILE A 355 19.58 -27.41 -10.19
CA ILE A 355 20.70 -26.57 -10.63
C ILE A 355 22.01 -27.02 -9.97
N LEU A 356 21.97 -27.42 -8.69
CA LEU A 356 23.13 -27.93 -7.98
C LEU A 356 23.66 -29.22 -8.62
N GLN A 357 22.79 -30.12 -9.06
CA GLN A 357 23.17 -31.30 -9.85
C GLN A 357 23.85 -30.88 -11.16
N GLU A 358 23.26 -29.94 -11.90
CA GLU A 358 23.83 -29.44 -13.16
C GLU A 358 25.24 -28.86 -12.95
N VAL A 359 25.46 -28.09 -11.89
CA VAL A 359 26.76 -27.49 -11.55
C VAL A 359 27.78 -28.54 -11.08
N ALA A 360 27.35 -29.49 -10.25
CA ALA A 360 28.22 -30.53 -9.72
C ALA A 360 28.73 -31.47 -10.83
N LEU A 361 27.80 -32.01 -11.62
CA LEU A 361 28.08 -33.02 -12.65
C LEU A 361 28.47 -32.42 -13.99
N ARG A 362 28.13 -31.15 -14.25
CA ARG A 362 28.27 -30.51 -15.58
C ARG A 362 27.59 -31.34 -16.67
N ARG A 363 26.42 -31.89 -16.35
CA ARG A 363 25.57 -32.69 -17.24
C ARG A 363 24.16 -32.11 -17.25
N GLY A 364 23.38 -32.51 -18.24
CA GLY A 364 21.99 -32.10 -18.35
C GLY A 364 21.14 -32.57 -17.16
N VAL A 365 19.97 -31.94 -17.04
CA VAL A 365 18.98 -32.22 -16.00
C VAL A 365 18.60 -33.71 -15.97
N PHE A 366 18.53 -34.30 -14.77
CA PHE A 366 18.25 -35.73 -14.55
C PHE A 366 19.24 -36.69 -15.25
N TYR A 367 20.51 -36.30 -15.40
CA TYR A 367 21.54 -37.24 -15.85
C TYR A 367 21.60 -38.46 -14.92
N ILE A 368 21.45 -39.65 -15.51
CA ILE A 368 21.64 -40.94 -14.87
C ILE A 368 22.95 -41.48 -15.44
N GLU A 369 23.92 -41.77 -14.59
CA GLU A 369 25.14 -42.45 -15.00
C GLU A 369 24.73 -43.88 -15.41
N GLU A 370 24.91 -44.23 -16.68
CA GLU A 370 24.74 -45.61 -17.11
C GLU A 370 25.82 -46.43 -16.39
N GLU A 371 25.44 -47.07 -15.26
CA GLU A 371 26.18 -48.21 -14.76
C GLU A 371 26.21 -49.22 -15.90
N THR A 372 27.32 -49.26 -16.63
CA THR A 372 27.65 -50.38 -17.48
C THR A 372 27.71 -51.59 -16.54
N LEU A 373 26.59 -52.32 -16.47
CA LEU A 373 26.49 -53.66 -15.90
C LEU A 373 27.34 -54.56 -16.78
N ILE A 374 28.66 -54.43 -16.70
CA ILE A 374 29.60 -55.42 -17.20
C ILE A 374 29.49 -56.54 -16.17
N PRO A 375 28.88 -57.69 -16.49
CA PRO A 375 28.93 -58.83 -15.60
C PRO A 375 30.40 -59.14 -15.35
N LYS A 376 30.82 -59.12 -14.07
CA LYS A 376 32.14 -59.63 -13.68
C LYS A 376 32.18 -61.09 -14.14
N VAL A 377 33.01 -61.36 -15.15
CA VAL A 377 33.34 -62.71 -15.62
C VAL A 377 34.25 -63.38 -14.61
#